data_AF-A0A0N4YJ66-F1
#
_entry.id   AF-A0A0N4YJ66-F1
#
_cell.length_a   1.000
_cell.length_b   1.000
_cell.length_c   1.000
_cell.angle_alpha   90.00
_cell.angle_beta   90.00
_cell.angle_gamma   90.00
#
_symmetry.space_group_name_H-M   'P 1'
#
loop_
_entity.id
_entity.type
_entity.pdbx_description
1 polymer ?
#
loop_
_entity_poly.entity_id
_entity_poly.type
_entity_poly.pdbx_seq_one_letter_code
_entity_poly.pdbx_strand_id
1 'polypeptide(L)'
;MTEIAVDIKIFSVKDAEIEIVDNDNLEVIPAFDIVGGETVAVKVYGNRKLDTKQLQDECKRTGCARNEETKIQNAFTCSLKRPIRTVCRITVDTVALANYQKQFDEIEAVEGALLLKNSHLKAFPKMKMLRKIRQNKLGEPVLIIEDNPELDDISALFKLQIDLNHGVSPEDAVYFNNNPKLCITNEMYQEPFIIKFFKRLPLCGEFKKYSLRPAKTEPPFNFSSQQIGWCQPIT
;
A
#
# COMPACT_ATOMS: atom_id res chain seq x y z
N MET A 1 -11.32 -4.81 -37.04
CA MET A 1 -11.61 -5.23 -35.67
C MET A 1 -12.88 -4.52 -35.28
N THR A 2 -13.96 -5.27 -35.07
CA THR A 2 -15.27 -4.71 -34.72
C THR A 2 -15.29 -4.61 -33.20
N GLU A 3 -15.14 -3.39 -32.69
CA GLU A 3 -15.37 -3.09 -31.28
C GLU A 3 -16.87 -3.26 -31.03
N ILE A 4 -17.25 -4.37 -30.41
CA ILE A 4 -18.63 -4.54 -29.96
C ILE A 4 -18.72 -3.74 -28.66
N ALA A 5 -19.14 -2.48 -28.77
CA ALA A 5 -19.58 -1.70 -27.63
C ALA A 5 -20.86 -2.37 -27.08
N VAL A 6 -20.70 -3.25 -26.09
CA VAL A 6 -21.82 -3.81 -25.35
C VAL A 6 -22.21 -2.75 -24.33
N ASP A 7 -23.23 -1.95 -24.63
CA ASP A 7 -23.88 -1.12 -23.62
C ASP A 7 -24.60 -2.04 -22.64
N ILE A 8 -24.00 -2.24 -21.46
CA ILE A 8 -24.62 -3.02 -20.39
C ILE A 8 -25.47 -2.06 -19.56
N LYS A 9 -26.79 -2.06 -19.83
CA LYS A 9 -27.76 -1.36 -18.98
C LYS A 9 -28.10 -2.23 -17.77
N ILE A 10 -27.59 -1.84 -16.60
CA ILE A 10 -27.97 -2.45 -15.33
C ILE A 10 -29.15 -1.66 -14.78
N PHE A 11 -30.35 -2.24 -14.85
CA PHE A 11 -31.52 -1.65 -14.22
C PHE A 11 -31.37 -1.79 -12.71
N SER A 12 -31.34 -0.67 -11.99
CA SER A 12 -31.25 -0.67 -10.53
C SER A 12 -32.51 -1.33 -9.98
N VAL A 13 -32.37 -2.51 -9.41
CA VAL A 13 -33.38 -3.13 -8.55
C VAL A 13 -33.00 -2.72 -7.13
N LYS A 14 -33.99 -2.40 -6.30
CA LYS A 14 -33.77 -2.15 -4.87
C LYS A 14 -32.80 -3.17 -4.27
N ASP A 15 -31.78 -2.69 -3.57
CA ASP A 15 -30.76 -3.51 -2.90
C ASP A 15 -29.87 -4.34 -3.85
N ALA A 16 -29.72 -3.91 -5.12
CA ALA A 16 -28.81 -4.56 -6.06
C ALA A 16 -27.34 -4.35 -5.67
N GLU A 17 -26.57 -5.44 -5.71
CA GLU A 17 -25.13 -5.47 -5.52
C GLU A 17 -24.42 -5.87 -6.81
N ILE A 18 -23.43 -5.07 -7.22
CA ILE A 18 -22.53 -5.37 -8.33
C ILE A 18 -21.15 -5.70 -7.76
N GLU A 19 -20.65 -6.90 -8.05
CA GLU A 19 -19.34 -7.35 -7.64
C GLU A 19 -18.45 -7.70 -8.84
N ILE A 20 -17.27 -7.07 -8.95
CA ILE A 20 -16.26 -7.33 -9.98
C ILE A 20 -14.94 -7.66 -9.28
N VAL A 21 -14.54 -8.93 -9.29
CA VAL A 21 -13.40 -9.42 -8.49
C VAL A 21 -12.38 -10.15 -9.33
N ASP A 22 -11.10 -9.89 -9.06
CA ASP A 22 -9.96 -10.70 -9.52
C ASP A 22 -9.97 -11.01 -11.04
N ASN A 23 -10.42 -10.06 -11.87
CA ASN A 23 -10.39 -10.20 -13.34
C ASN A 23 -9.11 -9.57 -13.91
N ASP A 24 -8.11 -10.41 -14.18
CA ASP A 24 -6.79 -10.00 -14.68
C ASP A 24 -6.80 -9.42 -16.11
N ASN A 25 -7.89 -9.63 -16.87
CA ASN A 25 -8.02 -9.19 -18.26
C ASN A 25 -8.98 -8.01 -18.44
N LEU A 26 -9.67 -7.59 -17.38
CA LEU A 26 -10.61 -6.49 -17.46
C LEU A 26 -9.84 -5.16 -17.46
N GLU A 27 -9.78 -4.51 -18.61
CA GLU A 27 -9.09 -3.22 -18.80
C GLU A 27 -10.05 -2.04 -18.69
N VAL A 28 -11.28 -2.22 -19.17
CA VAL A 28 -12.33 -1.19 -19.21
C VAL A 28 -13.65 -1.79 -18.72
N ILE A 29 -14.38 -1.05 -17.89
CA ILE A 29 -15.77 -1.38 -17.57
C ILE A 29 -16.64 -0.82 -18.70
N PRO A 30 -17.50 -1.64 -19.34
CA PRO A 30 -18.47 -1.13 -20.30
C PRO A 30 -19.30 0.01 -19.70
N ALA A 31 -19.76 0.95 -20.53
CA ALA A 31 -20.63 2.01 -20.06
C ALA A 31 -21.86 1.40 -19.35
N PHE A 32 -22.14 1.89 -18.15
CA PHE A 32 -23.29 1.49 -17.35
C PHE A 32 -23.97 2.75 -16.82
N ASP A 33 -25.29 2.74 -16.83
CA ASP A 33 -26.13 3.78 -16.25
C ASP A 33 -26.86 3.20 -15.04
N ILE A 34 -26.76 3.85 -13.88
CA ILE A 34 -27.60 3.51 -12.72
C ILE A 34 -28.97 4.18 -12.91
N VAL A 35 -29.95 3.40 -13.38
CA VAL A 35 -31.31 3.89 -13.67
C VAL A 35 -32.25 3.50 -12.54
N GLY A 36 -32.87 4.49 -11.90
CA GLY A 36 -33.79 4.31 -10.77
C GLY A 36 -33.13 4.72 -9.45
N GLY A 37 -33.66 5.75 -8.79
CA GLY A 37 -33.03 6.50 -7.69
C GLY A 37 -32.84 5.76 -6.36
N GLU A 38 -32.65 4.44 -6.39
CA GLU A 38 -32.27 3.62 -5.25
C GLU A 38 -30.77 3.33 -5.30
N THR A 39 -30.16 3.24 -4.12
CA THR A 39 -28.71 3.07 -3.95
C THR A 39 -28.24 1.69 -4.40
N VAL A 40 -27.25 1.63 -5.29
CA VAL A 40 -26.57 0.40 -5.71
C VAL A 40 -25.28 0.23 -4.90
N ALA A 41 -25.06 -0.98 -4.39
CA ALA A 41 -23.79 -1.37 -3.78
C ALA A 41 -22.82 -1.82 -4.88
N VAL A 42 -21.62 -1.23 -4.95
CA VAL A 42 -20.61 -1.61 -5.97
C VAL A 42 -19.30 -1.98 -5.29
N LYS A 43 -18.86 -3.21 -5.51
CA LYS A 43 -17.58 -3.75 -5.02
C LYS A 43 -16.71 -4.13 -6.20
N VAL A 44 -15.56 -3.46 -6.34
CA VAL A 44 -14.57 -3.73 -7.39
C VAL A 44 -13.20 -3.87 -6.73
N TYR A 45 -12.60 -5.05 -6.80
CA TYR A 45 -11.27 -5.27 -6.21
C TYR A 45 -10.50 -6.39 -6.94
N GLY A 46 -9.17 -6.31 -6.94
CA GLY A 46 -8.31 -7.31 -7.58
C GLY A 46 -8.22 -7.23 -9.10
N ASN A 47 -8.82 -6.23 -9.75
CA ASN A 47 -8.81 -6.05 -11.20
C ASN A 47 -7.63 -5.15 -11.63
N ARG A 48 -6.50 -5.75 -11.97
CA ARG A 48 -5.20 -5.06 -12.00
C ARG A 48 -4.97 -4.14 -13.19
N LYS A 49 -5.65 -4.41 -14.30
CA LYS A 49 -5.58 -3.59 -15.53
C LYS A 49 -6.72 -2.59 -15.62
N LEU A 50 -7.66 -2.65 -14.70
CA LEU A 50 -8.91 -1.91 -14.78
C LEU A 50 -8.68 -0.44 -14.45
N ASP A 51 -9.04 0.43 -15.39
CA ASP A 51 -9.25 1.84 -15.10
C ASP A 51 -10.65 2.04 -14.50
N THR A 52 -10.71 2.30 -13.20
CA THR A 52 -11.96 2.51 -12.48
C THR A 52 -12.44 3.95 -12.49
N LYS A 53 -11.73 4.88 -13.17
CA LYS A 53 -12.06 6.31 -13.15
C LYS A 53 -13.48 6.59 -13.62
N GLN A 54 -13.91 5.98 -14.73
CA GLN A 54 -15.26 6.13 -15.26
C GLN A 54 -16.33 5.71 -14.23
N LEU A 55 -16.14 4.55 -13.58
CA LEU A 55 -17.04 4.04 -12.56
C LEU A 55 -17.08 4.94 -11.32
N GLN A 56 -15.93 5.46 -10.88
CA GLN A 56 -15.86 6.39 -9.76
C GLN A 56 -16.58 7.72 -10.07
N ASP A 57 -16.41 8.25 -11.27
CA ASP A 57 -17.05 9.50 -11.68
C ASP A 57 -18.56 9.35 -11.84
N GLU A 58 -19.02 8.21 -12.36
CA GLU A 58 -20.43 7.88 -12.46
C GLU A 58 -21.07 7.69 -11.07
N CYS A 59 -20.39 7.02 -10.14
CA CYS A 59 -20.85 6.88 -8.76
C CYS A 59 -20.99 8.23 -8.03
N LYS A 60 -20.06 9.16 -8.27
CA LYS A 60 -20.16 10.53 -7.73
C LYS A 60 -21.34 11.30 -8.32
N ARG A 61 -21.66 11.08 -9.60
CA ARG A 61 -22.73 11.76 -10.33
C ARG A 61 -24.11 11.28 -9.91
N THR A 62 -24.28 9.97 -9.76
CA THR A 62 -25.60 9.32 -9.55
C THR A 62 -25.93 9.09 -8.08
N GLY A 63 -24.96 9.19 -7.18
CA GLY A 63 -25.17 9.08 -5.73
C GLY A 63 -25.10 7.65 -5.22
N CYS A 64 -24.02 6.92 -5.54
CA CYS A 64 -23.66 5.69 -4.83
C CYS A 64 -23.64 5.97 -3.31
N ALA A 65 -24.17 5.04 -2.51
CA ALA A 65 -24.35 5.25 -1.07
C ALA A 65 -23.06 5.75 -0.40
N ARG A 66 -23.12 6.91 0.28
CA ARG A 66 -21.94 7.57 0.89
C ARG A 66 -21.29 6.76 2.01
N ASN A 67 -22.02 5.78 2.54
CA ASN A 67 -21.69 5.12 3.79
C ASN A 67 -21.65 3.61 3.53
N GLU A 68 -20.44 3.06 3.52
CA GLU A 68 -20.10 1.63 3.70
C GLU A 68 -20.14 0.65 2.50
N GLU A 69 -20.89 0.89 1.42
CA GLU A 69 -21.12 -0.18 0.42
C GLU A 69 -20.46 -0.02 -0.96
N THR A 70 -19.83 1.13 -1.24
CA THR A 70 -19.10 1.33 -2.50
C THR A 70 -17.61 1.10 -2.28
N LYS A 71 -17.15 -0.15 -2.43
CA LYS A 71 -15.74 -0.56 -2.35
C LYS A 71 -15.15 -0.65 -3.76
N ILE A 72 -15.00 0.49 -4.43
CA ILE A 72 -14.35 0.55 -5.74
C ILE A 72 -12.85 0.77 -5.54
N GLN A 73 -12.03 -0.18 -5.97
CA GLN A 73 -10.58 -0.03 -6.00
C GLN A 73 -10.16 1.22 -6.81
N ASN A 74 -9.02 1.82 -6.46
CA ASN A 74 -8.38 2.79 -7.34
C ASN A 74 -7.93 2.11 -8.65
N ALA A 75 -7.82 2.89 -9.71
CA ALA A 75 -7.38 2.40 -11.01
C ALA A 75 -6.01 1.69 -10.89
N PHE A 76 -5.86 0.56 -11.57
CA PHE A 76 -4.62 -0.23 -11.58
C PHE A 76 -4.14 -0.74 -10.20
N THR A 77 -5.07 -0.90 -9.26
CA THR A 77 -4.78 -1.43 -7.92
C THR A 77 -4.69 -2.96 -7.91
N CYS A 78 -3.73 -3.50 -7.16
CA CYS A 78 -3.63 -4.92 -6.88
C CYS A 78 -3.34 -5.20 -5.39
N SER A 79 -3.71 -6.39 -4.92
CA SER A 79 -3.12 -6.97 -3.71
C SER A 79 -1.86 -7.75 -4.09
N LEU A 80 -0.78 -7.60 -3.32
CA LEU A 80 0.49 -8.29 -3.55
C LEU A 80 0.41 -9.77 -3.14
N LYS A 81 -0.35 -10.58 -3.88
CA LYS A 81 -0.28 -12.05 -3.78
C LYS A 81 0.98 -12.53 -4.49
N ARG A 82 1.93 -13.12 -3.76
CA ARG A 82 3.14 -13.72 -4.36
C ARG A 82 2.77 -14.99 -5.15
N PRO A 83 3.42 -15.27 -6.30
CA PRO A 83 4.43 -14.47 -6.98
C PRO A 83 3.84 -13.25 -7.70
N ILE A 84 4.62 -12.18 -7.86
CA ILE A 84 4.18 -10.96 -8.53
C ILE A 84 4.18 -11.23 -10.04
N ARG A 85 3.03 -11.63 -10.57
CA ARG A 85 2.89 -12.10 -11.96
C ARG A 85 2.74 -10.98 -13.00
N THR A 86 2.49 -9.74 -12.60
CA THR A 86 2.05 -8.68 -13.51
C THR A 86 2.50 -7.28 -13.08
N VAL A 87 2.45 -6.35 -14.03
CA VAL A 87 2.62 -4.90 -13.85
C VAL A 87 1.51 -4.37 -12.94
N CYS A 88 1.87 -3.95 -11.73
CA CYS A 88 0.94 -3.33 -10.79
C CYS A 88 1.48 -1.96 -10.40
N ARG A 89 0.66 -0.92 -10.62
CA ARG A 89 1.07 0.47 -10.38
C ARG A 89 0.75 0.91 -8.96
N ILE A 90 -0.36 0.42 -8.39
CA ILE A 90 -0.77 0.72 -7.02
C ILE A 90 -0.97 -0.58 -6.26
N THR A 91 -0.26 -0.77 -5.14
CA THR A 91 -0.45 -1.95 -4.30
C THR A 91 -1.13 -1.60 -2.99
N VAL A 92 -2.09 -2.41 -2.57
CA VAL A 92 -2.73 -2.32 -1.24
C VAL A 92 -2.24 -3.49 -0.38
N ASP A 93 -1.01 -3.39 0.14
CA ASP A 93 -0.41 -4.37 1.05
C ASP A 93 0.94 -3.88 1.59
N THR A 94 1.60 -4.73 2.39
CA THR A 94 3.02 -4.63 2.74
C THR A 94 3.91 -5.15 1.61
N VAL A 95 4.82 -4.30 1.12
CA VAL A 95 5.84 -4.69 0.14
C VAL A 95 7.11 -5.11 0.87
N ALA A 96 7.37 -6.42 0.94
CA ALA A 96 8.58 -6.95 1.54
C ALA A 96 9.76 -6.91 0.54
N LEU A 97 10.75 -6.06 0.84
CA LEU A 97 11.86 -5.68 -0.03
C LEU A 97 13.15 -6.49 0.16
N ALA A 98 13.21 -7.37 1.17
CA ALA A 98 14.39 -8.20 1.45
C ALA A 98 14.83 -9.04 0.23
N ASN A 99 13.85 -9.50 -0.56
CA ASN A 99 14.06 -10.21 -1.82
C ASN A 99 13.57 -9.33 -2.98
N TYR A 100 14.29 -8.25 -3.27
CA TYR A 100 13.91 -7.29 -4.31
C TYR A 100 13.71 -7.96 -5.67
N GLN A 101 12.61 -7.65 -6.34
CA GLN A 101 12.29 -8.14 -7.68
C GLN A 101 12.11 -6.97 -8.63
N LYS A 102 12.48 -7.14 -9.91
CA LYS A 102 12.40 -6.09 -10.92
C LYS A 102 10.98 -5.54 -11.10
N GLN A 103 9.96 -6.35 -10.85
CA GLN A 103 8.55 -5.96 -10.89
C GLN A 103 8.22 -4.82 -9.91
N PHE A 104 9.00 -4.66 -8.82
CA PHE A 104 8.83 -3.53 -7.90
C PHE A 104 9.19 -2.18 -8.53
N ASP A 105 9.97 -2.16 -9.62
CA ASP A 105 10.29 -0.92 -10.33
C ASP A 105 9.05 -0.24 -10.94
N GLU A 106 7.97 -0.99 -11.17
CA GLU A 106 6.74 -0.54 -11.84
C GLU A 106 5.70 0.01 -10.86
N ILE A 107 5.88 -0.22 -9.55
CA ILE A 107 4.99 0.28 -8.51
C ILE A 107 5.21 1.78 -8.37
N GLU A 108 4.13 2.55 -8.51
CA GLU A 108 4.10 4.01 -8.37
C GLU A 108 3.63 4.44 -6.97
N ALA A 109 2.71 3.68 -6.39
CA ALA A 109 2.17 3.95 -5.06
C ALA A 109 1.94 2.68 -4.23
N VAL A 110 2.11 2.82 -2.93
CA VAL A 110 1.82 1.78 -1.92
C VAL A 110 0.78 2.31 -0.94
N GLU A 111 -0.37 1.67 -0.87
CA GLU A 111 -1.37 1.86 0.19
C GLU A 111 -1.18 0.78 1.26
N GLY A 112 -0.30 1.05 2.23
CA GLY A 112 0.19 0.06 3.17
C GLY A 112 1.58 0.42 3.69
N ALA A 113 2.49 -0.55 3.66
CA ALA A 113 3.82 -0.42 4.23
C ALA A 113 4.93 -0.91 3.28
N LEU A 114 6.10 -0.27 3.34
CA LEU A 114 7.34 -0.85 2.84
C LEU A 114 8.08 -1.53 3.99
N LEU A 115 8.51 -2.77 3.78
CA LEU A 115 9.20 -3.58 4.78
C LEU A 115 10.56 -4.04 4.26
N LEU A 116 11.64 -3.52 4.83
CA LEU A 116 12.99 -4.02 4.64
C LEU A 116 13.47 -4.64 5.95
N LYS A 117 13.38 -5.97 6.05
CA LYS A 117 13.74 -6.71 7.25
C LYS A 117 14.65 -7.89 6.95
N ASN A 118 15.63 -8.15 7.84
CA ASN A 118 16.53 -9.30 7.76
C ASN A 118 17.24 -9.41 6.40
N SER A 119 17.74 -8.29 5.88
CA SER A 119 18.41 -8.24 4.57
C SER A 119 19.90 -7.95 4.68
N HIS A 120 20.66 -8.43 3.70
CA HIS A 120 22.09 -8.12 3.54
C HIS A 120 22.33 -6.97 2.54
N LEU A 121 21.32 -6.14 2.30
CA LEU A 121 21.44 -5.02 1.38
C LEU A 121 22.19 -3.87 2.05
N LYS A 122 23.15 -3.29 1.32
CA LYS A 122 23.87 -2.09 1.76
C LYS A 122 23.05 -0.81 1.61
N ALA A 123 22.22 -0.76 0.57
CA ALA A 123 21.36 0.38 0.29
C ALA A 123 19.90 -0.04 0.24
N PHE A 124 19.01 0.87 0.65
CA PHE A 124 17.57 0.68 0.50
C PHE A 124 17.22 0.57 -1.00
N PRO A 125 16.45 -0.46 -1.41
CA PRO A 125 16.15 -0.66 -2.82
C PRO A 125 15.47 0.53 -3.48
N LYS A 126 15.99 0.92 -4.65
CA LYS A 126 15.42 2.01 -5.44
C LYS A 126 14.31 1.50 -6.35
N MET A 127 13.07 1.69 -5.94
CA MET A 127 11.89 1.45 -6.76
C MET A 127 11.71 2.59 -7.77
N LYS A 128 12.01 2.35 -9.05
CA LYS A 128 12.15 3.41 -10.08
C LYS A 128 10.94 4.33 -10.20
N MET A 129 9.73 3.76 -10.21
CA MET A 129 8.50 4.53 -10.39
C MET A 129 7.85 4.94 -9.06
N LEU A 130 8.29 4.43 -7.92
CA LEU A 130 7.64 4.71 -6.64
C LEU A 130 7.76 6.20 -6.30
N ARG A 131 6.62 6.83 -6.03
CA ARG A 131 6.54 8.24 -5.61
C ARG A 131 5.83 8.41 -4.28
N LYS A 132 4.93 7.49 -3.93
CA LYS A 132 3.98 7.70 -2.84
C LYS A 132 3.78 6.46 -1.97
N ILE A 133 3.72 6.67 -0.66
CA ILE A 133 3.23 5.69 0.31
C ILE A 133 2.08 6.34 1.08
N ARG A 134 0.96 5.63 1.21
CA ARG A 134 -0.20 6.06 1.97
C ARG A 134 -0.46 5.05 3.08
N GLN A 135 -0.66 5.56 4.29
CA GLN A 135 -1.04 4.73 5.42
C GLN A 135 -2.44 4.17 5.20
N ASN A 136 -2.55 2.83 5.19
CA ASN A 136 -3.84 2.15 5.02
C ASN A 136 -4.58 2.02 6.36
N LYS A 137 -3.86 1.73 7.45
CA LYS A 137 -4.45 1.48 8.77
C LYS A 137 -3.88 2.39 9.85
N LEU A 138 -4.74 2.83 10.77
CA LEU A 138 -4.33 3.66 11.90
C LEU A 138 -3.43 2.86 12.84
N GLY A 139 -2.34 3.47 13.31
CA GLY A 139 -1.39 2.84 14.24
C GLY A 139 -0.37 1.89 13.59
N GLU A 140 -0.47 1.62 12.29
CA GLU A 140 0.54 0.82 11.57
C GLU A 140 1.58 1.73 10.88
N PRO A 141 2.88 1.46 11.02
CA PRO A 141 3.91 2.21 10.33
C PRO A 141 3.85 1.96 8.82
N VAL A 142 4.19 2.98 8.02
CA VAL A 142 4.23 2.91 6.55
C VAL A 142 5.62 2.54 6.02
N LEU A 143 6.64 2.62 6.88
CA LEU A 143 8.00 2.24 6.56
C LEU A 143 8.61 1.50 7.75
N ILE A 144 9.09 0.29 7.51
CA ILE A 144 9.68 -0.59 8.51
C ILE A 144 11.05 -1.03 8.00
N ILE A 145 12.12 -0.62 8.68
CA ILE A 145 13.49 -0.97 8.36
C ILE A 145 14.14 -1.56 9.61
N GLU A 146 14.30 -2.88 9.63
CA GLU A 146 14.68 -3.62 10.82
C GLU A 146 15.69 -4.74 10.54
N ASP A 147 16.65 -4.94 11.45
CA ASP A 147 17.57 -6.10 11.42
C ASP A 147 18.38 -6.20 10.10
N ASN A 148 18.87 -5.06 9.58
CA ASN A 148 19.70 -5.05 8.37
C ASN A 148 21.16 -4.72 8.71
N PRO A 149 22.04 -5.72 8.87
CA PRO A 149 23.41 -5.53 9.39
C PRO A 149 24.33 -4.73 8.45
N GLU A 150 24.01 -4.69 7.17
CA GLU A 150 24.84 -4.03 6.15
C GLU A 150 24.28 -2.71 5.65
N LEU A 151 23.04 -2.38 5.99
CA LEU A 151 22.35 -1.20 5.48
C LEU A 151 23.00 0.08 6.02
N ASP A 152 23.51 0.92 5.12
CA ASP A 152 24.12 2.21 5.41
C ASP A 152 23.52 3.36 4.58
N ASP A 153 22.83 3.06 3.47
CA ASP A 153 22.23 4.06 2.59
C ASP A 153 20.70 3.93 2.52
N ILE A 154 19.99 5.01 2.83
CA ILE A 154 18.52 5.13 2.73
C ILE A 154 18.09 6.30 1.83
N SER A 155 19.00 6.87 1.05
CA SER A 155 18.77 8.04 0.20
C SER A 155 17.64 7.85 -0.82
N ALA A 156 17.36 6.60 -1.21
CA ALA A 156 16.24 6.24 -2.07
C ALA A 156 14.87 6.71 -1.52
N LEU A 157 14.76 6.91 -0.21
CA LEU A 157 13.52 7.34 0.44
C LEU A 157 13.27 8.85 0.37
N PHE A 158 14.29 9.68 0.13
CA PHE A 158 14.20 11.13 0.34
C PHE A 158 13.19 11.84 -0.57
N LYS A 159 12.87 11.22 -1.71
CA LYS A 159 11.92 11.76 -2.70
C LYS A 159 10.51 11.20 -2.55
N LEU A 160 10.27 10.36 -1.54
CA LEU A 160 8.96 9.73 -1.35
C LEU A 160 8.01 10.67 -0.62
N GLN A 161 6.81 10.80 -1.18
CA GLN A 161 5.69 11.40 -0.50
C GLN A 161 5.05 10.36 0.44
N ILE A 162 4.92 10.70 1.72
CA ILE A 162 4.25 9.87 2.71
C ILE A 162 2.99 10.59 3.18
N ASP A 163 1.84 9.98 2.91
CA ASP A 163 0.51 10.44 3.32
C ASP A 163 0.06 9.62 4.53
N LEU A 164 -0.13 10.30 5.67
CA LEU A 164 -0.52 9.69 6.93
C LEU A 164 -1.99 9.90 7.22
N ASN A 165 -2.57 8.99 7.99
CA ASN A 165 -3.91 9.17 8.53
C ASN A 165 -3.94 10.30 9.57
N HIS A 166 -5.11 10.92 9.74
CA HIS A 166 -5.28 12.01 10.69
C HIS A 166 -4.93 11.56 12.11
N GLY A 167 -4.16 12.39 12.84
CA GLY A 167 -3.74 12.11 14.21
C GLY A 167 -2.50 11.23 14.35
N VAL A 168 -1.90 10.78 13.25
CA VAL A 168 -0.63 10.03 13.28
C VAL A 168 0.55 10.98 13.20
N SER A 169 1.48 10.86 14.14
CA SER A 169 2.72 11.63 14.10
C SER A 169 3.67 11.06 13.03
N PRO A 170 4.45 11.89 12.31
CA PRO A 170 5.46 11.40 11.37
C PRO A 170 6.48 10.44 11.99
N GLU A 171 6.80 10.61 13.27
CA GLU A 171 7.77 9.79 13.98
C GLU A 171 7.26 8.36 14.23
N ASP A 172 5.96 8.20 14.47
CA ASP A 172 5.33 6.89 14.68
C ASP A 172 5.01 6.18 13.35
N ALA A 173 5.02 6.92 12.24
CA ALA A 173 4.79 6.37 10.92
C ALA A 173 5.98 5.57 10.38
N VAL A 174 7.17 5.72 10.97
CA VAL A 174 8.37 5.03 10.53
C VAL A 174 9.02 4.24 11.67
N TYR A 175 9.47 3.03 11.38
CA TYR A 175 10.08 2.14 12.37
C TYR A 175 11.49 1.75 11.93
N PHE A 176 12.46 2.09 12.78
CA PHE A 176 13.87 1.77 12.59
C PHE A 176 14.40 1.04 13.80
N ASN A 177 14.89 -0.18 13.59
CA ASN A 177 15.45 -0.97 14.68
C ASN A 177 16.63 -1.83 14.21
N ASN A 178 17.67 -1.92 15.02
CA ASN A 178 18.80 -2.84 14.79
C ASN A 178 19.42 -2.77 13.36
N ASN A 179 19.79 -1.57 12.92
CA ASN A 179 20.53 -1.35 11.66
C ASN A 179 21.91 -0.74 11.98
N PRO A 180 22.92 -1.55 12.36
CA PRO A 180 24.13 -1.08 13.04
C PRO A 180 25.03 -0.15 12.22
N LYS A 181 24.94 -0.20 10.88
CA LYS A 181 25.71 0.69 9.99
C LYS A 181 24.92 1.91 9.53
N LEU A 182 23.62 1.95 9.79
CA LEU A 182 22.77 3.05 9.38
C LEU A 182 22.95 4.23 10.34
N CYS A 183 23.45 5.34 9.80
CA CYS A 183 23.59 6.60 10.52
C CYS A 183 23.31 7.77 9.57
N ILE A 184 23.01 8.94 10.13
CA ILE A 184 22.71 10.15 9.37
C ILE A 184 23.97 11.02 9.31
N THR A 185 24.41 11.42 8.11
CA THR A 185 25.48 12.41 7.97
C THR A 185 24.93 13.82 8.22
N ASN A 186 25.82 14.78 8.50
CA ASN A 186 25.42 16.18 8.66
C ASN A 186 24.72 16.75 7.41
N GLU A 187 25.11 16.29 6.23
CA GLU A 187 24.49 16.67 4.96
C GLU A 187 23.06 16.11 4.87
N MET A 188 22.87 14.82 5.19
CA MET A 188 21.56 14.16 5.20
C MET A 188 20.61 14.77 6.26
N TYR A 189 21.15 15.33 7.35
CA TYR A 189 20.33 15.94 8.40
C TYR A 189 19.50 17.14 7.89
N GLN A 190 19.91 17.77 6.79
CA GLN A 190 19.17 18.88 6.17
C GLN A 190 18.07 18.41 5.21
N GLU A 191 17.99 17.11 4.91
CA GLU A 191 16.98 16.58 4.01
C GLU A 191 15.59 16.69 4.66
N PRO A 192 14.59 17.30 4.00
CA PRO A 192 13.25 17.48 4.57
C PRO A 192 12.61 16.17 5.05
N PHE A 193 12.89 15.09 4.34
CA PHE A 193 12.44 13.75 4.68
C PHE A 193 13.02 13.28 6.03
N ILE A 194 14.34 13.48 6.24
CA ILE A 194 15.03 13.13 7.48
C ILE A 194 14.52 13.98 8.64
N ILE A 195 14.40 15.31 8.45
CA ILE A 195 13.89 16.23 9.47
C ILE A 195 12.47 15.82 9.92
N LYS A 196 11.63 15.42 8.95
CA LYS A 196 10.22 15.09 9.21
C LYS A 196 10.05 13.74 9.89
N PHE A 197 10.74 12.70 9.44
CA PHE A 197 10.46 11.32 9.84
C PHE A 197 11.56 10.69 10.73
N PHE A 198 12.78 11.22 10.78
CA PHE A 198 13.97 10.49 11.27
C PHE A 198 14.69 11.15 12.44
N LYS A 199 13.95 11.70 13.41
CA LYS A 199 14.56 12.37 14.58
C LYS A 199 15.37 11.46 15.51
N ARG A 200 15.25 10.13 15.37
CA ARG A 200 15.82 9.14 16.30
C ARG A 200 17.04 8.40 15.76
N LEU A 201 17.47 8.64 14.52
CA LEU A 201 18.68 8.03 14.00
C LEU A 201 19.94 8.76 14.50
N PRO A 202 21.01 8.03 14.86
CA PRO A 202 22.25 8.63 15.31
C PRO A 202 22.99 9.32 14.17
N LEU A 203 23.73 10.38 14.50
CA LEU A 203 24.66 10.99 13.56
C LEU A 203 25.90 10.10 13.37
N CYS A 204 26.39 10.01 12.13
CA CYS A 204 27.61 9.26 11.84
C CYS A 204 28.81 9.85 12.60
N GLY A 205 29.58 8.99 13.27
CA GLY A 205 30.74 9.42 14.08
C GLY A 205 30.38 9.81 15.53
N GLU A 206 29.11 10.08 15.83
CA GLU A 206 28.61 10.19 17.21
C GLU A 206 28.24 8.81 17.76
N PHE A 207 29.19 7.86 17.80
CA PHE A 207 29.01 6.63 18.56
C PHE A 207 29.15 6.92 20.07
N LYS A 208 28.25 7.73 20.63
CA LYS A 208 27.94 7.60 22.04
C LYS A 208 27.28 6.24 22.20
N LYS A 209 27.70 5.49 23.22
CA LYS A 209 27.07 4.23 23.65
C LYS A 209 25.59 4.50 23.95
N TYR A 210 24.73 4.55 22.94
CA TYR A 210 23.30 4.43 23.12
C TYR A 210 23.09 2.99 23.54
N SER A 211 23.15 2.77 24.85
CA SER A 211 22.39 1.68 25.45
C SER A 211 20.95 1.95 25.04
N LEU A 212 20.51 1.27 23.98
CA LEU A 212 19.10 1.16 23.64
C LEU A 212 18.44 0.75 24.94
N ARG A 213 17.72 1.68 25.60
CA ARG A 213 16.84 1.25 26.67
C ARG A 213 15.95 0.20 26.01
N PRO A 214 15.82 -1.00 26.59
CA PRO A 214 14.86 -1.96 26.07
C PRO A 214 13.56 -1.21 25.95
N ALA A 215 12.96 -1.24 24.75
CA ALA A 215 11.60 -0.78 24.56
C ALA A 215 10.81 -1.32 25.76
N LYS A 216 9.99 -0.48 26.40
CA LYS A 216 8.91 -1.01 27.23
C LYS A 216 8.29 -2.13 26.39
N THR A 217 8.27 -3.33 26.92
CA THR A 217 7.65 -4.50 26.31
C THR A 217 6.18 -4.16 26.08
N GLU A 218 5.90 -3.47 24.99
CA GLU A 218 4.61 -3.53 24.35
C GLU A 218 4.50 -4.96 23.80
N PRO A 219 3.35 -5.60 23.99
CA PRO A 219 3.16 -6.98 23.59
C PRO A 219 3.51 -7.12 22.10
N PRO A 220 4.05 -8.27 21.68
CA PRO A 220 4.33 -8.52 20.27
C PRO A 220 3.08 -8.17 19.46
N PHE A 221 3.25 -7.33 18.43
CA PHE A 221 2.22 -7.09 17.42
C PHE A 221 1.87 -8.46 16.82
N ASN A 222 0.78 -9.02 17.33
CA ASN A 222 0.28 -10.30 16.91
C ASN A 222 -0.41 -10.04 15.56
N PHE A 223 0.26 -10.39 14.46
CA PHE A 223 -0.41 -10.49 13.18
C PHE A 223 -1.50 -11.56 13.33
N SER A 224 -2.74 -11.13 13.59
CA SER A 224 -3.91 -11.98 13.57
C SER A 224 -4.10 -12.50 12.15
N SER A 225 -3.55 -13.68 11.90
CA SER A 225 -3.90 -14.56 10.80
C SER A 225 -5.19 -15.31 11.16
N GLN A 226 -6.32 -14.61 11.12
CA GLN A 226 -7.67 -15.19 11.09
C GLN A 226 -8.45 -14.32 10.10
N GLN A 227 -8.93 -14.81 8.95
CA GLN A 227 -9.81 -15.96 8.78
C GLN A 227 -9.41 -16.81 7.55
N ILE A 228 -9.05 -18.07 7.78
CA ILE A 228 -9.31 -19.15 6.82
C ILE A 228 -10.37 -20.01 7.50
N GLY A 229 -11.63 -19.74 7.14
CA GLY A 229 -12.77 -20.54 7.52
C GLY A 229 -12.76 -21.86 6.78
N TRP A 230 -12.92 -22.92 7.54
CA TRP A 230 -12.96 -24.32 7.12
C TRP A 230 -14.22 -24.61 6.31
N CYS A 231 -14.08 -25.26 5.16
CA CYS A 231 -15.13 -26.11 4.61
C CYS A 231 -14.59 -27.54 4.55
N GLN A 232 -15.07 -28.39 5.45
CA GLN A 232 -14.92 -29.84 5.31
C GLN A 232 -15.87 -30.35 4.20
N PRO A 233 -15.49 -31.41 3.47
CA PRO A 233 -16.38 -32.06 2.53
C PRO A 233 -17.40 -32.92 3.28
N ILE A 234 -18.68 -32.75 2.96
CA ILE A 234 -19.74 -33.69 3.33
C ILE A 234 -19.70 -34.82 2.29
N THR A 235 -19.41 -36.04 2.75
CA THR A 235 -19.77 -37.31 2.10
C THR A 235 -21.24 -37.62 2.28
#